data_AF-A0A656HIQ6-F1
#
_entry.id   AF-A0A656HIQ6-F1
#
_cell.length_a   1.000
_cell.length_b   1.000
_cell.length_c   1.000
_cell.angle_alpha   90.00
_cell.angle_beta   90.00
_cell.angle_gamma   90.00
#
_symmetry.space_group_name_H-M   'P 1'
#
loop_
_entity.id
_entity.type
_entity.pdbx_description
1 polymer ?
#
loop_
_entity_poly.entity_id
_entity_poly.type
_entity_poly.pdbx_seq_one_letter_code
_entity_poly.pdbx_strand_id
1 'polypeptide(L)'
;MLQKLPIGLQTFDKIRAEDYLYVDKTQYLYDLITLTGGYYFLSRPRRFGKSLTLSTLKAIFNGAKELFDGLWIQKHYDWEKSYPVVHLQMAKLDYQALGLDAALQRALHEAAAQYAIELTAPTLKTLFAELLEKLAATQGQVVLLVDEYDKPLIDYLDDIEQAKTNQQILKNFYSVIKDSDPYLRFLLITGVSKFSKVSIFSDLNNLLDISRHPRFATMLGYTQAELEHYFAERIEPLAQQKNLERDTLLEKIRHYYNGYRWDVDQPSLYNPYSILSFMETGRFHNFWFETGTPTFLIRLMRRDGLYDLSQLEVNGHSFISYDIEHLQAIPILFQTGYLTIKSEDEYGLYRLDYPNAEVKESLLQYLISDLRFENNAALNTPLVVHLHKAFQANDLERVITIIKSIFKKIPSHIFIKEAEAYYHSLIYLVFFYLGQYSEAEVNDSTGRIDCVVKTSTHIYIIEFKLGQSADAALKQIRDKNYAGAYLADPREKVLIGINFSSQEKTVDDWRFESLQ
;
A
#
# COMPACT_ATOMS: atom_id res chain seq x y z
N MET A 1 23.09 -20.88 -15.12
CA MET A 1 21.65 -20.95 -15.44
C MET A 1 20.98 -19.94 -14.53
N LEU A 2 20.10 -19.09 -15.04
CA LEU A 2 19.59 -17.97 -14.25
C LEU A 2 18.58 -18.47 -13.20
N GLN A 3 18.72 -18.04 -11.95
CA GLN A 3 17.86 -18.50 -10.85
C GLN A 3 16.39 -18.18 -11.10
N LYS A 4 15.50 -19.06 -10.65
CA LYS A 4 14.04 -18.85 -10.76
C LYS A 4 13.60 -17.70 -9.84
N LEU A 5 12.56 -16.96 -10.22
CA LEU A 5 12.00 -15.90 -9.37
C LEU A 5 10.93 -16.47 -8.43
N PRO A 6 10.99 -16.21 -7.11
CA PRO A 6 10.04 -16.76 -6.14
C PRO A 6 8.71 -15.99 -6.09
N ILE A 7 8.06 -15.77 -7.24
CA ILE A 7 6.81 -15.01 -7.32
C ILE A 7 5.71 -15.75 -6.55
N GLY A 8 5.19 -15.12 -5.50
CA GLY A 8 4.14 -15.69 -4.65
C GLY A 8 4.62 -16.78 -3.68
N LEU A 9 5.91 -17.16 -3.70
CA LEU A 9 6.46 -18.09 -2.73
C LEU A 9 6.77 -17.37 -1.41
N GLN A 10 6.37 -17.99 -0.30
CA GLN A 10 6.58 -17.47 1.05
C GLN A 10 7.34 -18.45 1.95
N THR A 11 7.63 -19.66 1.44
CA THR A 11 8.33 -20.71 2.19
C THR A 11 9.81 -20.63 1.89
N PHE A 12 10.61 -20.28 2.89
CA PHE A 12 12.07 -20.14 2.77
C PHE A 12 12.72 -21.46 2.33
N ASP A 13 12.35 -22.57 2.95
CA ASP A 13 12.89 -23.90 2.67
C ASP A 13 12.74 -24.27 1.18
N LYS A 14 11.56 -23.98 0.60
CA LYS A 14 11.28 -24.19 -0.82
C LYS A 14 12.15 -23.30 -1.71
N ILE A 15 12.28 -22.02 -1.36
CA ILE A 15 13.11 -21.06 -2.11
C ILE A 15 14.56 -21.55 -2.17
N ARG A 16 15.10 -22.05 -1.06
CA ARG A 16 16.48 -22.54 -0.98
C ARG A 16 16.66 -23.90 -1.66
N ALA A 17 15.76 -24.86 -1.41
CA ALA A 17 15.87 -26.21 -1.96
C ALA A 17 15.68 -26.27 -3.49
N GLU A 18 14.88 -25.37 -4.06
CA GLU A 18 14.58 -25.34 -5.51
C GLU A 18 15.37 -24.27 -6.29
N ASP A 19 16.43 -23.71 -5.68
CA ASP A 19 17.34 -22.70 -6.27
C ASP A 19 16.62 -21.47 -6.85
N TYR A 20 15.71 -20.92 -6.06
CA TYR A 20 15.09 -19.62 -6.35
C TYR A 20 16.01 -18.48 -5.86
N LEU A 21 15.94 -17.35 -6.57
CA LEU A 21 16.61 -16.11 -6.19
C LEU A 21 16.14 -15.69 -4.79
N TYR A 22 17.08 -15.49 -3.87
CA TYR A 22 16.83 -14.98 -2.52
C TYR A 22 17.73 -13.78 -2.25
N VAL A 23 17.13 -12.64 -1.95
CA VAL A 23 17.87 -11.44 -1.51
C VAL A 23 18.18 -11.61 -0.03
N ASP A 24 19.47 -11.70 0.31
CA ASP A 24 19.89 -11.98 1.68
C ASP A 24 19.60 -10.82 2.63
N LYS A 25 18.69 -11.06 3.57
CA LYS A 25 18.33 -10.13 4.67
C LYS A 25 18.71 -10.70 6.04
N THR A 26 19.47 -11.78 6.08
CA THR A 26 19.66 -12.58 7.29
C THR A 26 20.47 -11.87 8.37
N GLN A 27 21.27 -10.86 8.03
CA GLN A 27 21.90 -9.97 9.00
C GLN A 27 20.90 -9.24 9.89
N TYR A 28 19.80 -8.73 9.33
CA TYR A 28 18.74 -8.10 10.12
C TYR A 28 18.04 -9.09 11.06
N LEU A 29 17.93 -10.36 10.65
CA LEU A 29 17.32 -11.40 11.47
C LEU A 29 18.22 -11.77 12.64
N TYR A 30 19.53 -11.89 12.39
CA TYR A 30 20.51 -12.07 13.46
C TYR A 30 20.49 -10.91 14.46
N ASP A 31 20.42 -9.68 13.96
CA ASP A 31 20.28 -8.49 14.77
C ASP A 31 19.02 -8.54 15.66
N LEU A 32 17.87 -8.96 15.11
CA LEU A 32 16.65 -9.14 15.91
C LEU A 32 16.79 -10.23 16.97
N ILE A 33 17.42 -11.35 16.64
CA ILE A 33 17.60 -12.48 17.56
C ILE A 33 18.54 -12.13 18.72
N THR A 34 19.53 -11.26 18.48
CA THR A 34 20.54 -10.86 19.46
C THR A 34 20.21 -9.58 20.21
N LEU A 35 19.25 -8.79 19.73
CA LEU A 35 18.82 -7.57 20.39
C LEU A 35 18.14 -7.90 21.74
N THR A 36 18.37 -7.05 22.74
CA THR A 36 17.71 -7.16 24.04
C THR A 36 16.20 -6.97 23.91
N GLY A 37 15.43 -7.79 24.63
CA GLY A 37 13.98 -7.71 24.65
C GLY A 37 13.33 -8.97 24.11
N GLY A 38 13.61 -9.38 22.87
CA GLY A 38 13.05 -10.61 22.30
C GLY A 38 11.58 -10.52 21.87
N TYR A 39 10.87 -9.40 22.10
CA TYR A 39 9.46 -9.20 21.73
C TYR A 39 9.33 -8.07 20.71
N TYR A 40 8.91 -8.40 19.48
CA TYR A 40 8.90 -7.47 18.36
C TYR A 40 7.56 -7.43 17.63
N PHE A 41 7.24 -6.24 17.13
CA PHE A 41 6.10 -6.00 16.24
C PHE A 41 6.57 -5.35 14.94
N LEU A 42 6.07 -5.85 13.81
CA LEU A 42 6.38 -5.34 12.48
C LEU A 42 5.12 -5.22 11.63
N SER A 43 4.73 -3.99 11.31
CA SER A 43 3.75 -3.70 10.26
C SER A 43 4.46 -3.33 8.96
N ARG A 44 4.05 -3.97 7.87
CA ARG A 44 4.39 -3.57 6.50
C ARG A 44 3.19 -3.82 5.59
N PRO A 45 3.05 -3.09 4.47
CA PRO A 45 2.04 -3.37 3.46
C PRO A 45 2.04 -4.82 2.99
N ARG A 46 0.97 -5.22 2.31
CA ARG A 46 0.90 -6.55 1.68
C ARG A 46 2.06 -6.75 0.71
N ARG A 47 2.48 -8.01 0.56
CA ARG A 47 3.52 -8.44 -0.40
C ARG A 47 4.92 -7.86 -0.19
N PHE A 48 5.22 -7.32 1.00
CA PHE A 48 6.56 -6.84 1.36
C PHE A 48 7.54 -7.91 1.87
N GLY A 49 7.10 -9.17 1.97
CA GLY A 49 7.95 -10.29 2.42
C GLY A 49 7.82 -10.67 3.89
N LYS A 50 6.81 -10.19 4.62
CA LYS A 50 6.58 -10.52 6.05
C LYS A 50 6.56 -12.02 6.33
N SER A 51 5.72 -12.76 5.61
CA SER A 51 5.59 -14.22 5.77
C SER A 51 6.87 -14.97 5.41
N LEU A 52 7.63 -14.49 4.41
CA LEU A 52 8.94 -15.04 4.07
C LEU A 52 9.96 -14.80 5.20
N THR A 53 9.94 -13.62 5.81
CA THR A 53 10.76 -13.31 6.98
C THR A 53 10.45 -14.26 8.14
N LEU A 54 9.18 -14.50 8.44
CA LEU A 54 8.77 -15.47 9.48
C LEU A 54 9.20 -16.90 9.13
N SER A 55 9.03 -17.32 7.87
CA SER A 55 9.51 -18.64 7.42
C SER A 55 11.03 -18.76 7.54
N THR A 56 11.78 -17.70 7.28
CA THR A 56 13.24 -17.67 7.42
C THR A 56 13.63 -17.78 8.89
N LEU A 57 12.99 -17.02 9.78
CA LEU A 57 13.21 -17.10 11.23
C LEU A 57 12.88 -18.51 11.76
N LYS A 58 11.78 -19.11 11.32
CA LYS A 58 11.44 -20.50 11.67
C LYS A 58 12.58 -21.46 11.31
N ALA A 59 13.15 -21.35 10.10
CA ALA A 59 14.27 -22.19 9.68
C ALA A 59 15.56 -21.93 10.50
N ILE A 60 15.84 -20.67 10.87
CA ILE A 60 16.97 -20.32 11.76
C ILE A 60 16.79 -21.00 13.12
N PHE A 61 15.64 -20.80 13.77
CA PHE A 61 15.38 -21.33 15.11
C PHE A 61 15.24 -22.86 15.16
N ASN A 62 14.86 -23.50 14.05
CA ASN A 62 14.87 -24.96 13.92
C ASN A 62 16.28 -25.54 13.69
N GLY A 63 17.32 -24.69 13.56
CA GLY A 63 18.69 -25.16 13.34
C GLY A 63 18.95 -25.69 11.91
N ALA A 64 18.15 -25.28 10.91
CA ALA A 64 18.24 -25.80 9.54
C ALA A 64 19.42 -25.21 8.74
N LYS A 65 20.65 -25.37 9.25
CA LYS A 65 21.89 -24.75 8.75
C LYS A 65 22.10 -24.87 7.25
N GLU A 66 21.84 -26.05 6.69
CA GLU A 66 22.04 -26.37 5.26
C GLU A 66 21.24 -25.41 4.33
N LEU A 67 20.10 -24.88 4.78
CA LEU A 67 19.30 -23.93 4.00
C LEU A 67 19.97 -22.56 3.86
N PHE A 68 20.93 -22.25 4.72
CA PHE A 68 21.59 -20.94 4.80
C PHE A 68 22.93 -20.89 4.07
N ASP A 69 23.30 -21.93 3.33
CA ASP A 69 24.54 -21.96 2.56
C ASP A 69 24.70 -20.73 1.66
N GLY A 70 25.82 -20.01 1.85
CA GLY A 70 26.13 -18.79 1.11
C GLY A 70 25.43 -17.52 1.61
N LEU A 71 24.55 -17.62 2.60
CA LEU A 71 23.93 -16.46 3.26
C LEU A 71 24.80 -15.98 4.44
N TRP A 72 24.69 -14.70 4.76
CA TRP A 72 25.45 -14.03 5.82
C TRP A 72 25.34 -14.80 7.13
N ILE A 73 24.13 -15.10 7.59
CA ILE A 73 23.87 -15.69 8.91
C ILE A 73 24.51 -17.07 9.13
N GLN A 74 24.81 -17.82 8.05
CA GLN A 74 25.42 -19.15 8.13
C GLN A 74 26.67 -19.16 9.02
N LYS A 75 27.46 -18.09 8.97
CA LYS A 75 28.73 -17.95 9.71
C LYS A 75 28.60 -17.24 11.05
N HIS A 76 27.42 -16.68 11.36
CA HIS A 76 27.22 -15.81 12.51
C HIS A 76 26.27 -16.39 13.56
N TYR A 77 25.43 -17.36 13.20
CA TYR A 77 24.50 -18.02 14.10
C TYR A 77 25.07 -19.30 14.72
N ASP A 78 24.65 -19.60 15.95
CA ASP A 78 25.00 -20.81 16.69
C ASP A 78 24.01 -21.94 16.34
N TRP A 79 24.36 -22.74 15.34
CA TRP A 79 23.50 -23.79 14.78
C TRP A 79 23.34 -25.03 15.68
N GLU A 80 24.10 -25.15 16.76
CA GLU A 80 23.92 -26.20 17.76
C GLU A 80 22.68 -25.94 18.64
N LYS A 81 22.10 -24.73 18.56
CA LYS A 81 20.90 -24.36 19.28
C LYS A 81 19.67 -24.43 18.36
N SER A 82 18.69 -25.20 18.81
CA SER A 82 17.35 -25.25 18.22
C SER A 82 16.29 -24.97 19.29
N TYR A 83 15.16 -24.39 18.87
CA TYR A 83 14.05 -24.01 19.75
C TYR A 83 12.72 -24.45 19.15
N PRO A 84 11.73 -24.85 19.98
CA PRO A 84 10.38 -25.12 19.48
C PRO A 84 9.75 -23.83 18.94
N VAL A 85 9.29 -23.89 17.68
CA VAL A 85 8.63 -22.77 17.00
C VAL A 85 7.12 -23.00 16.92
N VAL A 86 6.34 -22.08 17.48
CA VAL A 86 4.89 -21.99 17.30
C VAL A 86 4.62 -20.88 16.28
N HIS A 87 4.13 -21.24 15.10
CA HIS A 87 3.82 -20.29 14.02
C HIS A 87 2.31 -20.23 13.80
N LEU A 88 1.69 -19.14 14.25
CA LEU A 88 0.26 -18.87 14.10
C LEU A 88 0.02 -18.01 12.85
N GLN A 89 -0.66 -18.58 11.86
CA GLN A 89 -1.02 -17.87 10.63
C GLN A 89 -2.49 -17.50 10.67
N MET A 90 -2.81 -16.28 11.12
CA MET A 90 -4.20 -15.85 11.33
C MET A 90 -5.02 -15.91 10.04
N ALA A 91 -4.35 -15.74 8.90
CA ALA A 91 -4.94 -15.86 7.57
C ALA A 91 -5.51 -17.22 7.18
N LYS A 92 -5.07 -18.28 7.86
CA LYS A 92 -5.50 -19.65 7.59
C LYS A 92 -6.62 -20.09 8.52
N LEU A 93 -6.97 -19.26 9.51
CA LEU A 93 -7.99 -19.58 10.48
C LEU A 93 -9.37 -19.45 9.86
N ASP A 94 -10.22 -20.47 10.06
CA ASP A 94 -11.61 -20.46 9.60
C ASP A 94 -12.53 -19.76 10.61
N TYR A 95 -12.16 -18.55 11.05
CA TYR A 95 -12.95 -17.78 12.02
C TYR A 95 -14.26 -17.26 11.45
N GLN A 96 -14.42 -17.25 10.12
CA GLN A 96 -15.68 -16.88 9.46
C GLN A 96 -16.76 -17.94 9.68
N ALA A 97 -16.40 -19.22 9.67
CA ALA A 97 -17.34 -20.30 9.95
C ALA A 97 -17.43 -20.65 11.43
N LEU A 98 -16.31 -20.64 12.16
CA LEU A 98 -16.23 -21.17 13.53
C LEU A 98 -16.37 -20.10 14.62
N GLY A 99 -16.18 -18.83 14.28
CA GLY A 99 -15.85 -17.77 15.23
C GLY A 99 -14.37 -17.81 15.64
N LEU A 100 -13.83 -16.63 16.00
CA LEU A 100 -12.39 -16.47 16.23
C LEU A 100 -11.87 -17.29 17.41
N ASP A 101 -12.63 -17.40 18.50
CA ASP A 101 -12.21 -18.14 19.69
C ASP A 101 -11.97 -19.63 19.38
N ALA A 102 -12.97 -20.29 18.77
CA ALA A 102 -12.87 -21.71 18.38
C ALA A 102 -11.78 -21.95 17.31
N ALA A 103 -11.63 -21.03 16.36
CA ALA A 103 -10.58 -21.13 15.34
C ALA A 103 -9.17 -21.04 15.95
N LEU A 104 -8.97 -20.17 16.95
CA LEU A 104 -7.71 -20.08 17.68
C LEU A 104 -7.45 -21.32 18.54
N GLN A 105 -8.46 -21.86 19.24
CA GLN A 105 -8.30 -23.09 20.01
C GLN A 105 -7.85 -24.26 19.11
N ARG A 106 -8.47 -24.41 17.94
CA ARG A 106 -8.06 -25.40 16.94
C ARG A 106 -6.61 -25.22 16.50
N ALA A 107 -6.18 -23.99 16.22
CA ALA A 107 -4.80 -23.70 15.84
C ALA A 107 -3.79 -24.05 16.94
N LEU A 108 -4.14 -23.84 18.22
CA LEU A 108 -3.30 -24.25 19.35
C LEU A 108 -3.19 -25.77 19.46
N HIS A 109 -4.28 -26.51 19.27
CA HIS A 109 -4.23 -27.98 19.22
C HIS A 109 -3.39 -28.48 18.03
N GLU A 110 -3.52 -27.88 16.85
CA GLU A 110 -2.70 -28.21 15.68
C GLU A 110 -1.21 -27.90 15.91
N ALA A 111 -0.89 -26.83 16.63
CA ALA A 111 0.48 -26.52 17.04
C ALA A 111 1.00 -27.54 18.08
N ALA A 112 0.20 -27.90 19.08
CA ALA A 112 0.56 -28.89 20.10
C ALA A 112 0.83 -30.28 19.51
N ALA A 113 0.01 -30.68 18.53
CA ALA A 113 0.13 -31.97 17.85
C ALA A 113 1.47 -32.13 17.12
N GLN A 114 2.08 -31.05 16.63
CA GLN A 114 3.42 -31.08 16.00
C GLN A 114 4.52 -31.51 16.97
N TYR A 115 4.30 -31.35 18.27
CA TYR A 115 5.22 -31.71 19.33
C TYR A 115 4.72 -32.89 20.18
N ALA A 116 3.68 -33.60 19.72
CA ALA A 116 3.02 -34.67 20.46
C ALA A 116 2.54 -34.26 21.87
N ILE A 117 2.09 -33.02 22.01
CA ILE A 117 1.54 -32.47 23.26
C ILE A 117 0.01 -32.53 23.21
N GLU A 118 -0.59 -33.06 24.27
CA GLU A 118 -2.03 -32.98 24.49
C GLU A 118 -2.35 -31.74 25.34
N LEU A 119 -3.35 -30.97 24.91
CA LEU A 119 -3.87 -29.82 25.64
C LEU A 119 -5.27 -30.15 26.17
N THR A 120 -5.55 -29.74 27.40
CA THR A 120 -6.77 -30.13 28.13
C THR A 120 -7.47 -28.96 28.80
N ALA A 121 -6.82 -27.79 28.85
CA ALA A 121 -7.37 -26.63 29.52
C ALA A 121 -8.66 -26.12 28.84
N PRO A 122 -9.66 -25.65 29.61
CA PRO A 122 -11.02 -25.47 29.12
C PRO A 122 -11.28 -24.16 28.34
N THR A 123 -10.37 -23.19 28.42
CA THR A 123 -10.55 -21.86 27.80
C THR A 123 -9.40 -21.54 26.89
N LEU A 124 -9.62 -20.73 25.84
CA LEU A 124 -8.57 -20.29 24.92
C LEU A 124 -7.34 -19.72 25.65
N LYS A 125 -7.57 -18.89 26.68
CA LYS A 125 -6.49 -18.27 27.46
C LYS A 125 -5.63 -19.32 28.18
N THR A 126 -6.27 -20.26 28.88
CA THR A 126 -5.55 -21.30 29.64
C THR A 126 -4.95 -22.35 28.72
N LEU A 127 -5.57 -22.61 27.57
CA LEU A 127 -5.06 -23.51 26.53
C LEU A 127 -3.76 -22.99 25.93
N PHE A 128 -3.68 -21.67 25.68
CA PHE A 128 -2.47 -21.06 25.17
C PHE A 128 -1.33 -21.08 26.20
N ALA A 129 -1.64 -20.79 27.47
CA ALA A 129 -0.67 -20.88 28.56
C ALA A 129 -0.14 -22.31 28.71
N GLU A 130 -1.04 -23.30 28.72
CA GLU A 130 -0.70 -24.74 28.82
C GLU A 130 0.24 -25.16 27.67
N LEU A 131 0.00 -24.70 26.44
CA LEU A 131 0.87 -24.99 25.30
C LEU A 131 2.28 -24.47 25.54
N LEU A 132 2.43 -23.20 25.94
CA LEU A 132 3.74 -22.58 26.14
C LEU A 132 4.50 -23.23 27.30
N GLU A 133 3.81 -23.51 28.41
CA GLU A 133 4.38 -24.20 29.57
C GLU A 133 4.87 -25.61 29.23
N LYS A 134 4.02 -26.42 28.58
CA LYS A 134 4.37 -27.80 28.21
C LYS A 134 5.50 -27.86 27.18
N LEU A 135 5.52 -26.95 26.19
CA LEU A 135 6.63 -26.85 25.25
C LEU A 135 7.92 -26.44 25.94
N ALA A 136 7.88 -25.41 26.81
CA ALA A 136 9.06 -24.96 27.54
C ALA A 136 9.65 -26.06 28.43
N ALA A 137 8.79 -26.85 29.08
CA ALA A 137 9.22 -27.96 29.94
C ALA A 137 9.83 -29.14 29.17
N THR A 138 9.41 -29.38 27.92
CA THR A 138 9.80 -30.57 27.15
C THR A 138 10.83 -30.32 26.05
N GLN A 139 10.81 -29.13 25.46
CA GLN A 139 11.61 -28.76 24.28
C GLN A 139 12.48 -27.50 24.51
N GLY A 140 12.31 -26.81 25.64
CA GLY A 140 12.98 -25.54 25.94
C GLY A 140 12.18 -24.31 25.48
N GLN A 141 12.73 -23.11 25.73
CA GLN A 141 12.00 -21.86 25.51
C GLN A 141 11.45 -21.71 24.09
N VAL A 142 10.23 -21.22 23.98
CA VAL A 142 9.42 -21.18 22.76
C VAL A 142 9.69 -19.93 21.93
N VAL A 143 9.77 -20.13 20.61
CA VAL A 143 9.75 -19.06 19.62
C VAL A 143 8.32 -18.93 19.09
N LEU A 144 7.69 -17.79 19.34
CA LEU A 144 6.33 -17.50 18.91
C LEU A 144 6.34 -16.56 17.70
N LEU A 145 5.81 -17.03 16.58
CA LEU A 145 5.69 -16.26 15.34
C LEU A 145 4.21 -16.10 15.01
N VAL A 146 3.76 -14.87 14.83
CA VAL A 146 2.35 -14.57 14.53
C VAL A 146 2.25 -13.77 13.24
N ASP A 147 1.62 -14.33 12.22
CA ASP A 147 1.41 -13.68 10.93
C ASP A 147 -0.02 -13.17 10.74
N GLU A 148 -0.14 -12.00 10.11
CA GLU A 148 -1.38 -11.27 9.85
C GLU A 148 -2.30 -11.13 11.09
N TYR A 149 -1.72 -10.70 12.23
CA TYR A 149 -2.43 -10.59 13.53
C TYR A 149 -3.76 -9.83 13.47
N ASP A 150 -3.85 -8.87 12.55
CA ASP A 150 -4.91 -7.91 12.33
C ASP A 150 -6.00 -8.40 11.37
N LYS A 151 -5.78 -9.53 10.68
CA LYS A 151 -6.72 -10.04 9.68
C LYS A 151 -8.13 -10.32 10.21
N PRO A 152 -8.33 -10.92 11.41
CA PRO A 152 -9.67 -11.09 11.97
C PRO A 152 -10.39 -9.76 12.27
N LEU A 153 -9.69 -8.63 12.25
CA LEU A 153 -10.30 -7.31 12.38
C LEU A 153 -10.55 -6.68 11.00
N ILE A 154 -9.57 -6.77 10.10
CA ILE A 154 -9.65 -6.20 8.75
C ILE A 154 -10.84 -6.78 7.97
N ASP A 155 -11.08 -8.09 8.10
CA ASP A 155 -12.15 -8.76 7.37
C ASP A 155 -13.56 -8.33 7.81
N TYR A 156 -13.67 -7.67 8.98
CA TYR A 156 -14.93 -7.20 9.55
C TYR A 156 -14.97 -5.66 9.71
N LEU A 157 -14.17 -4.90 8.97
CA LEU A 157 -14.23 -3.43 9.04
C LEU A 157 -15.57 -2.83 8.60
N ASP A 158 -16.37 -3.61 7.86
CA ASP A 158 -17.75 -3.26 7.50
C ASP A 158 -18.79 -3.73 8.54
N ASP A 159 -18.38 -4.51 9.53
CA ASP A 159 -19.19 -5.00 10.66
C ASP A 159 -18.46 -4.70 11.98
N ILE A 160 -18.63 -3.47 12.46
CA ILE A 160 -17.92 -2.94 13.64
C ILE A 160 -18.20 -3.79 14.89
N GLU A 161 -19.40 -4.34 15.04
CA GLU A 161 -19.76 -5.15 16.21
C GLU A 161 -19.00 -6.48 16.23
N GLN A 162 -18.90 -7.15 15.09
CA GLN A 162 -18.06 -8.35 14.97
C GLN A 162 -16.57 -8.03 15.10
N ALA A 163 -16.11 -6.90 14.54
CA ALA A 163 -14.72 -6.45 14.70
C ALA A 163 -14.35 -6.20 16.16
N LYS A 164 -15.24 -5.57 16.96
CA LYS A 164 -15.05 -5.40 18.41
C LYS A 164 -15.02 -6.71 19.17
N THR A 165 -15.92 -7.63 18.83
CA THR A 165 -15.93 -8.98 19.41
C THR A 165 -14.60 -9.68 19.17
N ASN A 166 -14.10 -9.63 17.93
CA ASN A 166 -12.79 -10.19 17.59
C ASN A 166 -11.65 -9.47 18.30
N GLN A 167 -11.72 -8.14 18.45
CA GLN A 167 -10.72 -7.36 19.18
C GLN A 167 -10.62 -7.81 20.64
N GLN A 168 -11.75 -8.05 21.32
CA GLN A 168 -11.76 -8.51 22.71
C GLN A 168 -11.20 -9.94 22.86
N ILE A 169 -11.50 -10.83 21.91
CA ILE A 169 -10.92 -12.18 21.86
C ILE A 169 -9.40 -12.11 21.69
N LEU A 170 -8.91 -11.29 20.75
CA LEU A 170 -7.48 -11.10 20.52
C LEU A 170 -6.78 -10.51 21.75
N LYS A 171 -7.38 -9.51 22.40
CA LYS A 171 -6.85 -8.94 23.64
C LYS A 171 -6.67 -10.02 24.71
N ASN A 172 -7.69 -10.84 24.95
CA ASN A 172 -7.63 -11.93 25.91
C ASN A 172 -6.57 -12.97 25.52
N PHE A 173 -6.48 -13.32 24.24
CA PHE A 173 -5.50 -14.27 23.70
C PHE A 173 -4.05 -13.80 23.93
N TYR A 174 -3.73 -12.58 23.52
CA TYR A 174 -2.37 -12.05 23.64
C TYR A 174 -1.96 -11.69 25.08
N SER A 175 -2.92 -11.48 26.00
CA SER A 175 -2.61 -11.22 27.42
C SER A 175 -1.75 -12.34 28.07
N VAL A 176 -1.84 -13.57 27.57
CA VAL A 176 -1.07 -14.74 28.04
C VAL A 176 0.43 -14.55 27.89
N ILE A 177 0.86 -13.84 26.85
CA ILE A 177 2.28 -13.68 26.51
C ILE A 177 3.04 -12.98 27.64
N LYS A 178 2.40 -12.03 28.33
CA LYS A 178 3.03 -11.26 29.42
C LYS A 178 3.50 -12.17 30.57
N ASP A 179 2.63 -13.08 30.99
CA ASP A 179 2.90 -13.98 32.11
C ASP A 179 3.75 -15.19 31.67
N SER A 180 3.93 -15.37 30.36
CA SER A 180 4.67 -16.48 29.75
C SER A 180 6.14 -16.14 29.45
N ASP A 181 6.65 -15.00 29.91
CA ASP A 181 8.04 -14.57 29.67
C ASP A 181 9.11 -15.63 30.00
N PRO A 182 9.03 -16.38 31.12
CA PRO A 182 9.98 -17.45 31.41
C PRO A 182 10.04 -18.56 30.35
N TYR A 183 8.93 -18.76 29.63
CA TYR A 183 8.73 -19.81 28.65
C TYR A 183 9.07 -19.36 27.23
N LEU A 184 9.25 -18.06 26.99
CA LEU A 184 9.44 -17.48 25.66
C LEU A 184 10.90 -17.09 25.42
N ARG A 185 11.41 -17.50 24.26
CA ARG A 185 12.72 -17.09 23.75
C ARG A 185 12.63 -15.85 22.88
N PHE A 186 11.59 -15.81 22.04
CA PHE A 186 11.42 -14.81 21.00
C PHE A 186 9.95 -14.71 20.57
N LEU A 187 9.48 -13.49 20.31
CA LEU A 187 8.19 -13.19 19.73
C LEU A 187 8.37 -12.22 18.56
N LEU A 188 7.79 -12.55 17.40
CA LEU A 188 7.56 -11.59 16.32
C LEU A 188 6.11 -11.66 15.86
N ILE A 189 5.43 -10.52 15.93
CA ILE A 189 4.07 -10.32 15.42
C ILE A 189 4.14 -9.46 14.16
N THR A 190 3.53 -9.93 13.06
CA THR A 190 3.43 -9.20 11.80
C THR A 190 1.99 -8.88 11.41
N GLY A 191 1.81 -7.76 10.72
CA GLY A 191 0.51 -7.31 10.21
C GLY A 191 0.63 -6.27 9.10
N VAL A 192 -0.51 -5.76 8.64
CA VAL A 192 -0.59 -4.64 7.69
C VAL A 192 -0.90 -3.34 8.43
N SER A 193 -1.95 -3.36 9.23
CA SER A 193 -2.47 -2.23 9.98
C SER A 193 -1.95 -2.23 11.41
N LYS A 194 -1.94 -1.05 12.02
CA LYS A 194 -1.68 -0.85 13.45
C LYS A 194 -2.98 -0.42 14.13
N PHE A 195 -4.00 -1.29 14.15
CA PHE A 195 -5.10 -1.11 15.10
C PHE A 195 -4.49 -1.18 16.49
N SER A 196 -4.65 -0.12 17.28
CA SER A 196 -3.66 0.25 18.28
C SER A 196 -3.15 -0.90 19.16
N LYS A 197 -1.85 -0.85 19.39
CA LYS A 197 -1.18 -1.56 20.48
C LYS A 197 -1.84 -1.28 21.84
N VAL A 198 -2.57 -0.18 21.99
CA VAL A 198 -3.29 0.20 23.22
C VAL A 198 -4.60 -0.57 23.41
N SER A 199 -5.21 -1.18 22.37
CA SER A 199 -6.44 -1.96 22.55
C SER A 199 -6.20 -3.47 22.62
N ILE A 200 -5.39 -4.03 21.71
CA ILE A 200 -5.12 -5.49 21.64
C ILE A 200 -3.93 -5.88 22.50
N PHE A 201 -2.89 -5.06 22.50
CA PHE A 201 -1.63 -5.31 23.19
C PHE A 201 -1.47 -4.44 24.44
N SER A 202 -2.58 -3.94 25.01
CA SER A 202 -2.57 -3.06 26.20
C SER A 202 -1.79 -3.68 27.35
N ASP A 203 -1.89 -5.00 27.45
CA ASP A 203 -1.30 -5.79 28.51
C ASP A 203 0.16 -6.21 28.16
N LEU A 204 0.59 -5.99 26.92
CA LEU A 204 1.93 -6.27 26.36
C LEU A 204 2.75 -4.99 26.21
N ASN A 205 3.15 -4.44 27.35
CA ASN A 205 3.94 -3.20 27.40
C ASN A 205 5.41 -3.36 26.94
N ASN A 206 5.91 -4.59 26.80
CA ASN A 206 7.29 -4.93 26.41
C ASN A 206 7.53 -5.08 24.89
N LEU A 207 6.49 -5.00 24.06
CA LEU A 207 6.60 -5.21 22.61
C LEU A 207 7.31 -4.03 21.90
N LEU A 208 8.47 -4.24 21.29
CA LEU A 208 9.15 -3.20 20.51
C LEU A 208 8.60 -3.12 19.09
N ASP A 209 8.06 -1.97 18.69
CA ASP A 209 7.64 -1.72 17.32
C ASP A 209 8.87 -1.38 16.45
N ILE A 210 9.29 -2.35 15.64
CA ILE A 210 10.46 -2.22 14.75
C ILE A 210 10.08 -1.63 13.39
N SER A 211 8.80 -1.32 13.14
CA SER A 211 8.32 -0.88 11.83
C SER A 211 8.98 0.41 11.36
N ARG A 212 9.26 1.34 12.28
CA ARG A 212 9.92 2.63 11.99
C ARG A 212 11.29 2.74 12.63
N HIS A 213 11.82 1.63 13.15
CA HIS A 213 13.13 1.65 13.78
C HIS A 213 14.20 1.75 12.67
N PRO A 214 15.11 2.74 12.69
CA PRO A 214 16.06 2.99 11.60
C PRO A 214 16.86 1.73 11.21
N ARG A 215 17.35 0.99 12.21
CA ARG A 215 18.08 -0.28 12.02
C ARG A 215 17.33 -1.33 11.19
N PHE A 216 16.00 -1.34 11.20
CA PHE A 216 15.17 -2.36 10.55
C PHE A 216 14.33 -1.79 9.40
N ALA A 217 14.51 -0.51 9.05
CA ALA A 217 13.69 0.17 8.04
C ALA A 217 13.72 -0.57 6.69
N THR A 218 14.90 -1.06 6.29
CA THR A 218 15.21 -1.75 5.03
C THR A 218 15.28 -3.27 5.15
N MET A 219 14.85 -3.84 6.28
CA MET A 219 14.83 -5.30 6.50
C MET A 219 13.90 -6.03 5.51
N LEU A 220 12.84 -5.36 5.07
CA LEU A 220 11.89 -5.83 4.06
C LEU A 220 11.93 -4.91 2.85
N GLY A 221 11.48 -5.40 1.70
CA GLY A 221 11.66 -4.68 0.44
C GLY A 221 13.08 -4.77 -0.10
N TYR A 222 13.29 -4.22 -1.29
CA TYR A 222 14.62 -4.13 -1.90
C TYR A 222 15.08 -2.68 -1.93
N THR A 223 16.34 -2.44 -1.59
CA THR A 223 17.01 -1.18 -1.85
C THR A 223 17.44 -1.10 -3.32
N GLN A 224 17.86 0.08 -3.77
CA GLN A 224 18.47 0.24 -5.10
C GLN A 224 19.71 -0.65 -5.26
N ALA A 225 20.58 -0.70 -4.25
CA ALA A 225 21.80 -1.49 -4.31
C ALA A 225 21.49 -2.99 -4.43
N GLU A 226 20.48 -3.49 -3.68
CA GLU A 226 20.06 -4.89 -3.77
C GLU A 226 19.41 -5.22 -5.12
N LEU A 227 18.60 -4.31 -5.65
CA LEU A 227 18.03 -4.47 -6.99
C LEU A 227 19.15 -4.63 -8.02
N GLU A 228 20.11 -3.72 -8.04
CA GLU A 228 21.19 -3.74 -9.01
C GLU A 228 22.14 -4.92 -8.84
N HIS A 229 22.32 -5.42 -7.61
CA HIS A 229 23.18 -6.57 -7.34
C HIS A 229 22.50 -7.90 -7.68
N TYR A 230 21.35 -8.19 -7.07
CA TYR A 230 20.69 -9.51 -7.17
C TYR A 230 19.97 -9.72 -8.51
N PHE A 231 19.62 -8.64 -9.22
CA PHE A 231 18.89 -8.72 -10.49
C PHE A 231 19.75 -8.32 -11.69
N ALA A 232 21.07 -8.12 -11.51
CA ALA A 232 22.00 -7.70 -12.57
C ALA A 232 21.84 -8.53 -13.86
N GLU A 233 21.82 -9.86 -13.73
CA GLU A 233 21.70 -10.81 -14.86
C GLU A 233 20.36 -10.71 -15.60
N ARG A 234 19.33 -10.11 -14.99
CA ARG A 234 18.00 -9.89 -15.60
C ARG A 234 17.84 -8.50 -16.17
N ILE A 235 18.46 -7.50 -15.55
CA ILE A 235 18.36 -6.09 -15.97
C ILE A 235 18.97 -5.89 -17.36
N GLU A 236 20.14 -6.48 -17.62
CA GLU A 236 20.86 -6.29 -18.88
C GLU A 236 20.08 -6.82 -20.11
N PRO A 237 19.56 -8.07 -20.12
CA PRO A 237 18.71 -8.54 -21.21
C PRO A 237 17.41 -7.72 -21.38
N LEU A 238 16.82 -7.24 -20.29
CA LEU A 238 15.61 -6.42 -20.34
C LEU A 238 15.87 -5.05 -20.97
N ALA A 239 17.04 -4.45 -20.72
CA ALA A 239 17.45 -3.18 -21.33
C ALA A 239 17.59 -3.35 -22.85
N GLN A 240 18.28 -4.41 -23.28
CA GLN A 240 18.45 -4.77 -24.69
C GLN A 240 17.11 -5.05 -25.39
N GLN A 241 16.23 -5.86 -24.78
CA GLN A 241 14.90 -6.15 -25.32
C GLN A 241 14.07 -4.89 -25.55
N LYS A 242 14.26 -3.86 -24.72
CA LYS A 242 13.51 -2.60 -24.77
C LYS A 242 14.18 -1.51 -25.60
N ASN A 243 15.37 -1.75 -26.15
CA ASN A 243 16.20 -0.73 -26.78
C ASN A 243 16.40 0.50 -25.87
N LEU A 244 16.73 0.26 -24.61
CA LEU A 244 17.01 1.29 -23.61
C LEU A 244 18.42 1.10 -23.06
N GLU A 245 19.09 2.21 -22.73
CA GLU A 245 20.27 2.19 -21.88
C GLU A 245 19.93 1.65 -20.49
N ARG A 246 20.88 0.96 -19.86
CA ARG A 246 20.70 0.36 -18.51
C ARG A 246 20.18 1.38 -17.50
N ASP A 247 20.80 2.55 -17.46
CA ASP A 247 20.45 3.58 -16.47
C ASP A 247 19.06 4.16 -16.72
N THR A 248 18.66 4.33 -17.98
CA THR A 248 17.28 4.73 -18.34
C THR A 248 16.26 3.68 -17.93
N LEU A 249 16.58 2.38 -18.05
CA LEU A 249 15.71 1.31 -17.56
C LEU A 249 15.60 1.36 -16.03
N LEU A 250 16.71 1.54 -15.32
CA LEU A 250 16.73 1.65 -13.86
C LEU A 250 15.95 2.86 -13.34
N GLU A 251 16.05 4.01 -14.01
CA GLU A 251 15.24 5.18 -13.68
C GLU A 251 13.74 4.91 -13.86
N LYS A 252 13.35 4.23 -14.94
CA LYS A 252 11.96 3.81 -15.14
C LYS A 252 11.48 2.83 -14.08
N ILE A 253 12.30 1.83 -13.72
CA ILE A 253 12.01 0.88 -12.63
C ILE A 253 11.85 1.64 -11.30
N ARG A 254 12.75 2.59 -11.02
CA ARG A 254 12.71 3.42 -9.81
C ARG A 254 11.42 4.24 -9.75
N HIS A 255 11.09 4.96 -10.82
CA HIS A 255 9.88 5.77 -10.88
C HIS A 255 8.61 4.94 -10.68
N TYR A 256 8.55 3.75 -11.29
CA TYR A 256 7.35 2.93 -11.29
C TYR A 256 7.18 2.10 -10.01
N TYR A 257 8.27 1.61 -9.41
CA TYR A 257 8.21 0.63 -8.33
C TYR A 257 8.92 1.03 -7.02
N ASN A 258 9.77 2.07 -7.00
CA ASN A 258 10.45 2.54 -5.79
C ASN A 258 9.72 3.71 -5.15
N GLY A 259 9.72 3.77 -3.83
CA GLY A 259 9.49 5.01 -3.11
C GLY A 259 9.00 4.82 -1.70
N TYR A 260 8.76 3.58 -1.28
CA TYR A 260 8.33 3.25 0.07
C TYR A 260 9.41 3.56 1.10
N ARG A 261 9.07 4.31 2.13
CA ARG A 261 9.95 4.76 3.20
C ARG A 261 9.20 4.78 4.54
N TRP A 262 9.85 4.28 5.59
CA TRP A 262 9.35 4.27 6.97
C TRP A 262 10.19 5.12 7.93
N ASP A 263 11.35 5.57 7.47
CA ASP A 263 12.31 6.39 8.19
C ASP A 263 12.98 7.34 7.20
N VAL A 264 13.06 8.63 7.53
CA VAL A 264 13.50 9.67 6.58
C VAL A 264 14.98 9.54 6.19
N ASP A 265 15.80 9.01 7.08
CA ASP A 265 17.25 8.87 6.89
C ASP A 265 17.62 7.58 6.15
N GLN A 266 16.64 6.71 5.91
CA GLN A 266 16.85 5.42 5.25
C GLN A 266 16.48 5.47 3.75
N PRO A 267 17.13 4.65 2.91
CA PRO A 267 16.80 4.54 1.50
C PRO A 267 15.33 4.16 1.27
N SER A 268 14.76 4.67 0.18
CA SER A 268 13.46 4.20 -0.28
C SER A 268 13.57 2.79 -0.88
N LEU A 269 12.47 2.05 -0.77
CA LEU A 269 12.40 0.64 -1.04
C LEU A 269 11.48 0.36 -2.23
N TYR A 270 11.81 -0.73 -2.91
CA TYR A 270 10.96 -1.39 -3.89
C TYR A 270 10.05 -2.41 -3.22
N ASN A 271 8.82 -2.55 -3.71
CA ASN A 271 7.98 -3.68 -3.37
C ASN A 271 8.56 -4.98 -4.01
N PRO A 272 8.83 -6.04 -3.23
CA PRO A 272 9.40 -7.28 -3.75
C PRO A 272 8.54 -7.94 -4.83
N TYR A 273 7.24 -8.02 -4.63
CA TYR A 273 6.34 -8.68 -5.57
C TYR A 273 6.28 -7.95 -6.90
N SER A 274 6.21 -6.62 -6.89
CA SER A 274 6.22 -5.82 -8.12
C SER A 274 7.52 -6.00 -8.90
N ILE A 275 8.68 -5.98 -8.22
CA ILE A 275 9.97 -6.22 -8.87
C ILE A 275 10.07 -7.63 -9.43
N LEU A 276 9.72 -8.66 -8.65
CA LEU A 276 9.77 -10.04 -9.13
C LEU A 276 8.86 -10.22 -10.36
N SER A 277 7.65 -9.65 -10.34
CA SER A 277 6.69 -9.75 -11.46
C SER A 277 7.16 -8.97 -12.70
N PHE A 278 7.75 -7.79 -12.51
CA PHE A 278 8.38 -7.03 -13.59
C PHE A 278 9.55 -7.80 -14.22
N MET A 279 10.41 -8.40 -13.40
CA MET A 279 11.59 -9.15 -13.86
C MET A 279 11.25 -10.44 -14.59
N GLU A 280 10.07 -11.01 -14.35
CA GLU A 280 9.56 -12.18 -15.07
C GLU A 280 8.89 -11.78 -16.39
N THR A 281 8.08 -10.73 -16.38
CA THR A 281 7.25 -10.34 -17.54
C THR A 281 7.95 -9.39 -18.50
N GLY A 282 8.93 -8.63 -18.00
CA GLY A 282 9.53 -7.49 -18.69
C GLY A 282 8.53 -6.37 -18.99
N ARG A 283 7.38 -6.29 -18.32
CA ARG A 283 6.32 -5.29 -18.59
C ARG A 283 6.09 -4.41 -17.38
N PHE A 284 6.08 -3.09 -17.60
CA PHE A 284 5.59 -2.14 -16.61
C PHE A 284 4.09 -2.32 -16.47
N HIS A 285 3.66 -2.66 -15.27
CA HIS A 285 2.28 -2.98 -14.92
C HIS A 285 2.07 -2.85 -13.39
N ASN A 286 0.80 -2.70 -13.00
CA ASN A 286 0.37 -2.50 -11.61
C ASN A 286 0.16 -3.83 -10.87
N PHE A 287 1.25 -4.52 -10.55
CA PHE A 287 1.25 -5.83 -9.90
C PHE A 287 0.76 -5.80 -8.45
N TRP A 288 1.13 -4.77 -7.68
CA TRP A 288 0.87 -4.69 -6.24
C TRP A 288 -0.63 -4.62 -5.93
N PHE A 289 -1.39 -3.92 -6.77
CA PHE A 289 -2.79 -3.57 -6.52
C PHE A 289 -3.78 -4.71 -6.77
N GLU A 290 -3.39 -5.75 -7.51
CA GLU A 290 -4.31 -6.81 -8.00
C GLU A 290 -4.91 -7.73 -6.91
N THR A 291 -4.57 -7.57 -5.62
CA THR A 291 -5.11 -8.44 -4.55
C THR A 291 -5.64 -7.69 -3.32
N GLY A 292 -6.95 -7.47 -3.31
CA GLY A 292 -7.76 -7.30 -2.09
C GLY A 292 -7.72 -5.92 -1.43
N THR A 293 -8.91 -5.36 -1.29
CA THR A 293 -9.35 -4.22 -0.46
C THR A 293 -8.90 -2.80 -0.85
N PRO A 294 -9.56 -2.20 -1.85
CA PRO A 294 -9.76 -0.75 -1.89
C PRO A 294 -11.14 -0.36 -1.37
N THR A 295 -12.18 -1.20 -1.44
CA THR A 295 -13.57 -0.71 -1.27
C THR A 295 -13.82 -0.02 0.08
N PHE A 296 -13.36 -0.62 1.19
CA PHE A 296 -13.41 0.02 2.50
C PHE A 296 -12.63 1.33 2.54
N LEU A 297 -11.39 1.31 2.04
CA LEU A 297 -10.49 2.46 2.02
C LEU A 297 -11.04 3.62 1.16
N ILE A 298 -11.62 3.28 0.00
CA ILE A 298 -12.23 4.23 -0.93
C ILE A 298 -13.48 4.85 -0.29
N ARG A 299 -14.32 4.05 0.39
CA ARG A 299 -15.44 4.59 1.19
C ARG A 299 -14.95 5.53 2.29
N LEU A 300 -13.85 5.17 2.95
CA LEU A 300 -13.26 5.98 4.01
C LEU A 300 -12.71 7.32 3.47
N MET A 301 -11.98 7.28 2.34
CA MET A 301 -11.51 8.47 1.64
C MET A 301 -12.66 9.38 1.20
N ARG A 302 -13.74 8.80 0.65
CA ARG A 302 -14.94 9.54 0.25
C ARG A 302 -15.60 10.23 1.45
N ARG A 303 -15.76 9.53 2.57
CA ARG A 303 -16.29 10.09 3.82
C ARG A 303 -15.45 11.28 4.30
N ASP A 304 -14.14 11.19 4.18
CA ASP A 304 -13.20 12.21 4.63
C ASP A 304 -12.93 13.30 3.57
N GLY A 305 -13.52 13.19 2.36
CA GLY A 305 -13.28 14.12 1.25
C GLY A 305 -11.85 14.10 0.69
N LEU A 306 -11.11 13.01 0.91
CA LEU A 306 -9.70 12.88 0.55
C LEU A 306 -9.53 12.31 -0.86
N TYR A 307 -9.44 13.19 -1.86
CA TYR A 307 -9.22 12.81 -3.26
C TYR A 307 -7.81 13.12 -3.78
N ASP A 308 -7.16 14.15 -3.22
CA ASP A 308 -5.73 14.41 -3.41
C ASP A 308 -4.95 13.88 -2.22
N LEU A 309 -3.96 13.04 -2.50
CA LEU A 309 -3.05 12.50 -1.49
C LEU A 309 -1.61 12.99 -1.68
N SER A 310 -1.40 13.91 -2.62
CA SER A 310 -0.10 14.52 -2.82
C SER A 310 0.17 15.51 -1.70
N GLN A 311 1.42 15.53 -1.23
CA GLN A 311 1.91 16.61 -0.36
C GLN A 311 1.18 16.79 0.97
N LEU A 312 0.60 15.72 1.52
CA LEU A 312 -0.08 15.78 2.80
C LEU A 312 0.91 16.05 3.93
N GLU A 313 0.65 17.06 4.75
CA GLU A 313 1.43 17.35 5.96
C GLU A 313 0.72 16.81 7.19
N VAL A 314 1.41 15.97 7.95
CA VAL A 314 0.88 15.36 9.17
C VAL A 314 1.91 15.36 10.28
N ASN A 315 1.46 15.36 11.53
CA ASN A 315 2.35 15.13 12.66
C ASN A 315 2.58 13.61 12.89
N GLY A 316 3.55 13.29 13.74
CA GLY A 316 3.89 11.90 14.09
C GLY A 316 2.73 11.07 14.69
N HIS A 317 1.70 11.68 15.26
CA HIS A 317 0.57 10.94 15.84
C HIS A 317 -0.34 10.34 14.75
N SER A 318 -0.33 10.89 13.53
CA SER A 318 -1.11 10.39 12.39
C SER A 318 -0.66 9.03 11.86
N PHE A 319 0.44 8.46 12.36
CA PHE A 319 0.87 7.11 11.97
C PHE A 319 0.22 5.99 12.80
N ILE A 320 -0.55 6.34 13.83
CA ILE A 320 -1.16 5.41 14.76
C ILE A 320 -2.68 5.45 14.57
N SER A 321 -3.30 4.29 14.33
CA SER A 321 -4.76 4.16 14.27
C SER A 321 -5.26 3.72 15.65
N TYR A 322 -5.91 4.64 16.37
CA TYR A 322 -6.27 4.40 17.78
C TYR A 322 -7.58 3.63 17.96
N ASP A 323 -8.50 3.71 17.02
CA ASP A 323 -9.89 3.32 17.23
C ASP A 323 -10.52 2.68 15.98
N ILE A 324 -11.16 1.52 16.16
CA ILE A 324 -11.91 0.81 15.10
C ILE A 324 -13.25 1.52 14.83
N GLU A 325 -13.79 2.27 15.80
CA GLU A 325 -15.01 3.06 15.62
C GLU A 325 -14.76 4.35 14.84
N HIS A 326 -13.61 4.99 15.07
CA HIS A 326 -13.25 6.28 14.48
C HIS A 326 -12.01 6.18 13.60
N LEU A 327 -12.08 5.31 12.60
CA LEU A 327 -11.00 5.11 11.63
C LEU A 327 -10.74 6.40 10.84
N GLN A 328 -9.47 6.78 10.71
CA GLN A 328 -9.01 7.92 9.89
C GLN A 328 -8.35 7.41 8.62
N ALA A 329 -8.56 8.05 7.46
CA ALA A 329 -8.03 7.51 6.20
C ALA A 329 -6.49 7.57 6.13
N ILE A 330 -5.86 8.67 6.54
CA ILE A 330 -4.40 8.86 6.37
C ILE A 330 -3.56 7.77 7.07
N PRO A 331 -3.77 7.43 8.35
CA PRO A 331 -3.02 6.34 8.99
C PRO A 331 -3.19 5.01 8.26
N ILE A 332 -4.40 4.71 7.77
CA ILE A 332 -4.70 3.45 7.08
C ILE A 332 -4.05 3.44 5.70
N LEU A 333 -4.13 4.55 4.95
CA LEU A 333 -3.45 4.72 3.66
C LEU A 333 -1.95 4.50 3.79
N PHE A 334 -1.32 5.03 4.83
CA PHE A 334 0.10 4.79 5.11
C PHE A 334 0.39 3.32 5.45
N GLN A 335 -0.35 2.74 6.39
CA GLN A 335 -0.14 1.37 6.86
C GLN A 335 -0.36 0.32 5.75
N THR A 336 -1.34 0.57 4.90
CA THR A 336 -1.68 -0.29 3.76
C THR A 336 -0.82 -0.03 2.54
N GLY A 337 0.02 1.01 2.52
CA GLY A 337 1.04 1.24 1.48
C GLY A 337 0.62 2.16 0.33
N TYR A 338 -0.49 2.90 0.48
CA TYR A 338 -0.90 3.93 -0.49
C TYR A 338 -0.20 5.27 -0.28
N LEU A 339 0.24 5.54 0.96
CA LEU A 339 1.04 6.70 1.33
C LEU A 339 2.39 6.27 1.88
N THR A 340 3.37 7.14 1.72
CA THR A 340 4.71 6.95 2.27
C THR A 340 5.36 8.27 2.67
N ILE A 341 6.38 8.20 3.51
CA ILE A 341 7.11 9.39 3.98
C ILE A 341 8.04 9.90 2.87
N LYS A 342 7.95 11.20 2.57
CA LYS A 342 8.87 11.87 1.64
C LYS A 342 9.90 12.73 2.37
N SER A 343 9.49 13.42 3.42
CA SER A 343 10.38 14.24 4.26
C SER A 343 9.81 14.41 5.67
N GLU A 344 10.66 14.84 6.58
CA GLU A 344 10.33 15.32 7.92
C GLU A 344 11.04 16.66 8.10
N ASP A 345 10.36 17.65 8.68
CA ASP A 345 10.94 18.94 8.98
C ASP A 345 11.47 19.02 10.43
N GLU A 346 12.09 20.15 10.79
CA GLU A 346 12.64 20.38 12.13
C GLU A 346 11.59 20.42 13.25
N TYR A 347 10.30 20.53 12.91
CA TYR A 347 9.18 20.56 13.86
C TYR A 347 8.53 19.18 14.04
N GLY A 348 9.03 18.14 13.36
CA GLY A 348 8.46 16.80 13.40
C GLY A 348 7.19 16.66 12.55
N LEU A 349 6.99 17.55 11.57
CA LEU A 349 5.95 17.40 10.56
C LEU A 349 6.47 16.55 9.40
N TYR A 350 5.67 15.57 9.02
CA TYR A 350 5.95 14.65 7.94
C TYR A 350 5.17 15.04 6.71
N ARG A 351 5.87 15.04 5.57
CA ARG A 351 5.24 15.12 4.25
C ARG A 351 5.02 13.71 3.72
N LEU A 352 3.77 13.39 3.43
CA LEU A 352 3.36 12.13 2.82
C LEU A 352 2.98 12.34 1.35
N ASP A 353 3.18 11.29 0.57
CA ASP A 353 2.77 11.22 -0.83
C ASP A 353 2.65 9.76 -1.27
N TYR A 354 2.17 9.53 -2.48
CA TYR A 354 2.22 8.22 -3.13
C TYR A 354 3.66 7.68 -3.15
N PRO A 355 3.86 6.37 -2.94
CA PRO A 355 5.20 5.79 -3.02
C PRO A 355 5.75 5.91 -4.44
N ASN A 356 4.98 5.50 -5.45
CA ASN A 356 5.43 5.37 -6.83
C ASN A 356 4.26 5.49 -7.82
N ALA A 357 4.57 5.45 -9.11
CA ALA A 357 3.55 5.53 -10.18
C ALA A 357 2.55 4.37 -10.11
N GLU A 358 3.01 3.13 -9.82
CA GLU A 358 2.14 1.95 -9.73
C GLU A 358 0.96 2.18 -8.77
N VAL A 359 1.26 2.66 -7.56
CA VAL A 359 0.26 2.90 -6.52
C VAL A 359 -0.62 4.09 -6.87
N LYS A 360 -0.03 5.18 -7.37
CA LYS A 360 -0.78 6.38 -7.77
C LYS A 360 -1.79 6.08 -8.87
N GLU A 361 -1.33 5.48 -9.97
CA GLU A 361 -2.19 5.11 -11.11
C GLU A 361 -3.32 4.20 -10.66
N SER A 362 -3.01 3.18 -9.87
CA SER A 362 -4.00 2.21 -9.45
C SER A 362 -5.06 2.82 -8.52
N LEU A 363 -4.66 3.65 -7.54
CA LEU A 363 -5.62 4.30 -6.65
C LEU A 363 -6.54 5.26 -7.41
N LEU A 364 -5.98 6.06 -8.33
CA LEU A 364 -6.76 6.97 -9.15
C LEU A 364 -7.75 6.23 -10.06
N GLN A 365 -7.32 5.14 -10.69
CA GLN A 365 -8.23 4.30 -11.49
C GLN A 365 -9.41 3.79 -10.66
N TYR A 366 -9.18 3.39 -9.40
CA TYR A 366 -10.24 2.92 -8.52
C TYR A 366 -11.14 4.03 -8.01
N LEU A 367 -10.61 5.20 -7.62
CA LEU A 367 -11.42 6.36 -7.21
C LEU A 367 -12.33 6.82 -8.35
N ILE A 368 -11.82 6.88 -9.59
CA ILE A 368 -12.63 7.23 -10.76
C ILE A 368 -13.72 6.16 -11.00
N SER A 369 -13.39 4.88 -10.90
CA SER A 369 -14.35 3.78 -11.09
C SER A 369 -15.48 3.83 -10.06
N ASP A 370 -15.10 4.05 -8.80
CA ASP A 370 -16.01 4.12 -7.66
C ASP A 370 -16.94 5.33 -7.75
N LEU A 371 -16.44 6.50 -8.15
CA LEU A 371 -17.30 7.63 -8.46
C LEU A 371 -18.22 7.29 -9.63
N ARG A 372 -17.74 6.72 -10.73
CA ARG A 372 -18.58 6.42 -11.92
C ARG A 372 -19.56 5.27 -11.74
N PHE A 373 -19.59 4.59 -10.58
CA PHE A 373 -20.36 3.36 -10.35
C PHE A 373 -20.06 2.27 -11.38
N GLU A 374 -18.82 2.23 -11.86
CA GLU A 374 -18.35 1.21 -12.78
C GLU A 374 -17.65 0.10 -11.99
N ASN A 375 -17.97 -1.16 -12.30
CA ASN A 375 -17.32 -2.31 -11.69
C ASN A 375 -15.93 -2.61 -12.30
N ASN A 376 -15.44 -1.81 -13.24
CA ASN A 376 -14.22 -2.09 -13.98
C ASN A 376 -13.29 -0.86 -14.09
N ALA A 377 -12.43 -0.71 -13.08
CA ALA A 377 -11.43 0.36 -13.01
C ALA A 377 -10.45 0.36 -14.20
N ALA A 378 -10.19 -0.80 -14.82
CA ALA A 378 -9.26 -0.92 -15.94
C ALA A 378 -9.72 -0.17 -17.19
N LEU A 379 -11.01 0.14 -17.32
CA LEU A 379 -11.54 0.94 -18.44
C LEU A 379 -11.21 2.43 -18.32
N ASN A 380 -10.79 2.91 -17.15
CA ASN A 380 -10.44 4.31 -16.93
C ASN A 380 -9.11 4.68 -17.59
N THR A 381 -8.14 3.77 -17.65
CA THR A 381 -6.83 4.03 -18.27
C THR A 381 -6.92 4.32 -19.76
N PRO A 382 -7.58 3.48 -20.60
CA PRO A 382 -7.80 3.82 -22.00
C PRO A 382 -8.49 5.18 -22.19
N LEU A 383 -9.44 5.51 -21.32
CA LEU A 383 -10.16 6.78 -21.40
C LEU A 383 -9.24 7.98 -21.16
N VAL A 384 -8.41 7.96 -20.11
CA VAL A 384 -7.45 9.05 -19.81
C VAL A 384 -6.35 9.11 -20.86
N VAL A 385 -5.87 7.97 -21.37
CA VAL A 385 -4.90 7.94 -22.48
C VAL A 385 -5.51 8.51 -23.76
N HIS A 386 -6.78 8.22 -24.07
CA HIS A 386 -7.47 8.83 -25.21
C HIS A 386 -7.64 10.34 -25.04
N LEU A 387 -7.91 10.81 -23.82
CA LEU A 387 -7.99 12.23 -23.50
C LEU A 387 -6.63 12.91 -23.72
N HIS A 388 -5.54 12.30 -23.24
CA HIS A 388 -4.16 12.76 -23.47
C HIS A 388 -3.84 12.87 -24.96
N LYS A 389 -4.13 11.82 -25.74
CA LYS A 389 -3.91 11.82 -27.20
C LYS A 389 -4.73 12.90 -27.91
N ALA A 390 -5.96 13.18 -27.46
CA ALA A 390 -6.79 14.23 -28.02
C ALA A 390 -6.20 15.62 -27.76
N PHE A 391 -5.70 15.89 -26.55
CA PHE A 391 -4.97 17.14 -26.26
C PHE A 391 -3.67 17.25 -27.07
N GLN A 392 -2.89 16.19 -27.23
CA GLN A 392 -1.68 16.22 -28.07
C GLN A 392 -1.99 16.55 -29.53
N ALA A 393 -3.13 16.08 -30.04
CA ALA A 393 -3.58 16.32 -31.41
C ALA A 393 -4.33 17.65 -31.60
N ASN A 394 -4.52 18.44 -30.53
CA ASN A 394 -5.40 19.61 -30.51
C ASN A 394 -6.84 19.32 -31.00
N ASP A 395 -7.34 18.11 -30.75
CA ASP A 395 -8.69 17.66 -31.15
C ASP A 395 -9.69 17.95 -30.03
N LEU A 396 -10.12 19.21 -29.93
CA LEU A 396 -11.00 19.70 -28.85
C LEU A 396 -12.38 19.04 -28.88
N GLU A 397 -12.92 18.73 -30.06
CA GLU A 397 -14.19 18.01 -30.21
C GLU A 397 -14.11 16.61 -29.57
N ARG A 398 -12.99 15.91 -29.79
CA ARG A 398 -12.74 14.62 -29.15
C ARG A 398 -12.51 14.74 -27.65
N VAL A 399 -11.81 15.77 -27.18
CA VAL A 399 -11.66 16.08 -25.74
C VAL A 399 -13.05 16.17 -25.09
N ILE A 400 -13.94 17.00 -25.64
CA ILE A 400 -15.28 17.20 -25.10
C ILE A 400 -16.12 15.93 -25.21
N THR A 401 -16.02 15.17 -26.29
CA THR A 401 -16.71 13.89 -26.45
C THR A 401 -16.31 12.90 -25.35
N ILE A 402 -15.01 12.82 -25.03
CA ILE A 402 -14.51 11.96 -23.98
C ILE A 402 -15.03 12.44 -22.63
N ILE A 403 -14.93 13.73 -22.30
CA ILE A 403 -15.49 14.31 -21.06
C ILE A 403 -16.97 13.97 -20.95
N LYS A 404 -17.78 14.22 -21.99
CA LYS A 404 -19.22 13.86 -22.01
C LYS A 404 -19.46 12.39 -21.65
N SER A 405 -18.63 11.48 -22.18
CA SER A 405 -18.74 10.04 -21.93
C SER A 405 -18.40 9.62 -20.49
N ILE A 406 -17.53 10.38 -19.81
CA ILE A 406 -17.19 10.15 -18.39
C ILE A 406 -18.43 10.40 -17.53
N PHE A 407 -19.11 11.54 -17.75
CA PHE A 407 -20.22 12.01 -16.92
C PHE A 407 -21.56 11.30 -17.21
N LYS A 408 -21.83 10.91 -18.46
CA LYS A 408 -23.09 10.23 -18.83
C LYS A 408 -23.36 8.91 -18.10
N LYS A 409 -22.35 8.33 -17.42
CA LYS A 409 -22.48 7.06 -16.70
C LYS A 409 -22.83 7.22 -15.21
N ILE A 410 -22.95 8.45 -14.71
CA ILE A 410 -23.28 8.72 -13.30
C ILE A 410 -24.78 8.46 -13.04
N PRO A 411 -25.16 7.68 -12.00
CA PRO A 411 -26.56 7.42 -11.66
C PRO A 411 -27.38 8.67 -11.34
N SER A 412 -28.65 8.67 -11.75
CA SER A 412 -29.55 9.83 -11.68
C SER A 412 -29.91 10.31 -10.28
N HIS A 413 -29.89 9.45 -9.27
CA HIS A 413 -30.32 9.72 -7.89
C HIS A 413 -29.25 10.44 -7.03
N ILE A 414 -28.00 10.45 -7.48
CA ILE A 414 -26.86 11.06 -6.77
C ILE A 414 -26.82 12.57 -7.02
N PHE A 415 -27.37 13.01 -8.15
CA PHE A 415 -27.41 14.40 -8.59
C PHE A 415 -28.26 15.37 -7.75
N ILE A 416 -28.93 14.91 -6.68
CA ILE A 416 -30.03 15.66 -6.06
C ILE A 416 -29.59 16.46 -4.82
N LYS A 417 -28.48 16.11 -4.14
CA LYS A 417 -28.06 16.79 -2.89
C LYS A 417 -26.62 17.34 -2.87
N GLU A 418 -25.69 16.78 -3.64
CA GLU A 418 -24.24 17.11 -3.58
C GLU A 418 -23.60 17.27 -4.98
N ALA A 419 -24.41 17.63 -5.99
CA ALA A 419 -24.02 17.56 -7.40
C ALA A 419 -22.70 18.29 -7.71
N GLU A 420 -22.53 19.52 -7.24
CA GLU A 420 -21.37 20.36 -7.53
C GLU A 420 -20.06 19.78 -7.00
N ALA A 421 -20.01 19.41 -5.71
CA ALA A 421 -18.84 18.79 -5.10
C ALA A 421 -18.44 17.48 -5.80
N TYR A 422 -19.44 16.69 -6.20
CA TYR A 422 -19.22 15.45 -6.92
C TYR A 422 -18.68 15.69 -8.35
N TYR A 423 -19.24 16.65 -9.10
CA TYR A 423 -18.72 17.06 -10.41
C TYR A 423 -17.26 17.49 -10.32
N HIS A 424 -16.95 18.41 -9.41
CA HIS A 424 -15.58 18.91 -9.23
C HIS A 424 -14.62 17.78 -8.86
N SER A 425 -15.02 16.86 -7.96
CA SER A 425 -14.18 15.72 -7.57
C SER A 425 -13.86 14.79 -8.75
N LEU A 426 -14.84 14.50 -9.61
CA LEU A 426 -14.62 13.62 -10.77
C LEU A 426 -13.77 14.30 -11.85
N ILE A 427 -14.01 15.58 -12.14
CA ILE A 427 -13.15 16.37 -13.04
C ILE A 427 -11.72 16.37 -12.49
N TYR A 428 -11.58 16.74 -11.21
CA TYR A 428 -10.29 16.80 -10.55
C TYR A 428 -9.54 15.47 -10.69
N LEU A 429 -10.16 14.33 -10.36
CA LEU A 429 -9.51 13.03 -10.44
C LEU A 429 -9.13 12.62 -11.86
N VAL A 430 -9.97 12.91 -12.85
CA VAL A 430 -9.67 12.61 -14.26
C VAL A 430 -8.46 13.42 -14.74
N PHE A 431 -8.42 14.72 -14.47
CA PHE A 431 -7.33 15.59 -14.89
C PHE A 431 -6.07 15.41 -14.04
N PHE A 432 -6.20 15.05 -12.76
CA PHE A 432 -5.09 14.64 -11.92
C PHE A 432 -4.47 13.32 -12.41
N TYR A 433 -5.29 12.36 -12.86
CA TYR A 433 -4.80 11.15 -13.51
C TYR A 433 -4.18 11.45 -14.89
N LEU A 434 -4.76 12.38 -15.66
CA LEU A 434 -4.17 12.88 -16.89
C LEU A 434 -2.76 13.48 -16.66
N GLY A 435 -2.54 14.08 -15.49
CA GLY A 435 -1.24 14.56 -15.00
C GLY A 435 -0.13 13.51 -14.96
N GLN A 436 -0.45 12.21 -15.07
CA GLN A 436 0.55 11.15 -15.22
C GLN A 436 1.11 11.03 -16.64
N TYR A 437 0.39 11.55 -17.64
CA TYR A 437 0.76 11.47 -19.06
C TYR A 437 1.17 12.83 -19.64
N SER A 438 0.70 13.93 -19.05
CA SER A 438 1.02 15.31 -19.44
C SER A 438 1.22 16.19 -18.22
N GLU A 439 1.88 17.34 -18.38
CA GLU A 439 1.88 18.39 -17.35
C GLU A 439 0.46 18.98 -17.23
N ALA A 440 -0.37 18.32 -16.43
CA ALA A 440 -1.70 18.79 -16.07
C ALA A 440 -1.70 19.26 -14.61
N GLU A 441 -2.16 20.49 -14.38
CA GLU A 441 -2.31 21.10 -13.06
C GLU A 441 -3.80 21.35 -12.81
N VAL A 442 -4.28 20.99 -11.63
CA VAL A 442 -5.68 21.18 -11.21
C VAL A 442 -5.68 21.92 -9.87
N ASN A 443 -6.50 22.96 -9.71
CA ASN A 443 -6.62 23.69 -8.44
C ASN A 443 -7.97 23.44 -7.77
N ASP A 444 -8.01 23.57 -6.43
CA ASP A 444 -9.25 23.58 -5.67
C ASP A 444 -9.90 24.99 -5.65
N SER A 445 -11.19 25.01 -5.31
CA SER A 445 -12.22 26.03 -5.57
C SER A 445 -12.06 27.42 -4.90
N THR A 446 -10.83 27.94 -4.77
CA THR A 446 -10.51 29.20 -4.08
C THR A 446 -10.26 30.40 -5.02
N GLY A 447 -10.72 30.33 -6.28
CA GLY A 447 -10.58 31.41 -7.28
C GLY A 447 -9.34 31.30 -8.17
N ARG A 448 -8.68 30.14 -8.16
CA ARG A 448 -7.61 29.73 -9.08
C ARG A 448 -8.21 29.05 -10.33
N ILE A 449 -7.41 28.94 -11.39
CA ILE A 449 -7.76 28.24 -12.62
C ILE A 449 -8.10 26.77 -12.34
N ASP A 450 -9.23 26.27 -12.86
CA ASP A 450 -9.65 24.90 -12.57
C ASP A 450 -8.66 23.86 -13.11
N CYS A 451 -8.25 23.98 -14.38
CA CYS A 451 -7.27 23.06 -14.95
C CYS A 451 -6.39 23.70 -16.02
N VAL A 452 -5.11 23.34 -16.03
CA VAL A 452 -4.17 23.60 -17.12
C VAL A 452 -3.66 22.28 -17.66
N VAL A 453 -3.68 22.08 -18.97
CA VAL A 453 -3.04 20.92 -19.64
C VAL A 453 -1.98 21.44 -20.59
N LYS A 454 -0.72 21.06 -20.39
CA LYS A 454 0.38 21.45 -21.26
C LYS A 454 0.81 20.26 -22.13
N THR A 455 0.95 20.52 -23.42
CA THR A 455 1.53 19.57 -24.39
C THR A 455 2.86 20.12 -24.91
N SER A 456 3.46 19.43 -25.88
CA SER A 456 4.66 19.94 -26.57
C SER A 456 4.39 21.17 -27.42
N THR A 457 3.13 21.44 -27.78
CA THR A 457 2.75 22.49 -28.74
C THR A 457 1.77 23.52 -28.18
N HIS A 458 0.92 23.14 -27.22
CA HIS A 458 -0.16 23.98 -26.69
C HIS A 458 -0.19 24.01 -25.15
N ILE A 459 -0.77 25.07 -24.60
CA ILE A 459 -1.16 25.20 -23.21
C ILE A 459 -2.67 25.44 -23.18
N TYR A 460 -3.42 24.45 -22.70
CA TYR A 460 -4.86 24.52 -22.54
C TYR A 460 -5.20 25.06 -21.15
N ILE A 461 -6.01 26.11 -21.10
CA ILE A 461 -6.49 26.75 -19.88
C ILE A 461 -7.99 26.51 -19.81
N ILE A 462 -8.43 25.71 -18.83
CA ILE A 462 -9.78 25.16 -18.79
C ILE A 462 -10.48 25.65 -17.53
N GLU A 463 -11.71 26.13 -17.70
CA GLU A 463 -12.62 26.51 -16.62
C GLU A 463 -13.95 25.74 -16.79
N PHE A 464 -14.44 25.18 -15.71
CA PHE A 464 -15.67 24.41 -15.65
C PHE A 464 -16.76 25.18 -14.91
N LYS A 465 -18.00 25.11 -15.39
CA LYS A 465 -19.19 25.64 -14.73
C LYS A 465 -20.28 24.60 -14.60
N LEU A 466 -21.12 24.72 -13.58
CA LEU A 466 -22.32 23.92 -13.40
C LEU A 466 -23.55 24.84 -13.46
N GLY A 467 -24.44 24.60 -14.44
CA GLY A 467 -25.71 25.33 -14.57
C GLY A 467 -25.56 26.80 -14.96
N GLN A 468 -24.46 27.20 -15.59
CA GLN A 468 -24.24 28.54 -16.15
C GLN A 468 -24.09 28.47 -17.67
N SER A 469 -22.98 28.96 -18.24
CA SER A 469 -22.66 28.86 -19.66
C SER A 469 -21.16 28.77 -19.89
N ALA A 470 -20.76 28.25 -21.04
CA ALA A 470 -19.37 28.23 -21.48
C ALA A 470 -18.77 29.63 -21.63
N ASP A 471 -19.59 30.62 -22.01
CA ASP A 471 -19.16 32.03 -22.10
C ASP A 471 -18.86 32.62 -20.72
N ALA A 472 -19.61 32.23 -19.68
CA ALA A 472 -19.32 32.64 -18.30
C ALA A 472 -17.97 32.06 -17.83
N ALA A 473 -17.68 30.81 -18.19
CA ALA A 473 -16.38 30.18 -17.93
C ALA A 473 -15.23 30.91 -18.64
N LEU A 474 -15.34 31.18 -19.94
CA LEU A 474 -14.35 31.95 -20.69
C LEU A 474 -14.18 33.38 -20.15
N LYS A 475 -15.27 34.02 -19.75
CA LYS A 475 -15.23 35.36 -19.13
C LYS A 475 -14.41 35.32 -17.84
N GLN A 476 -14.57 34.31 -16.99
CA GLN A 476 -13.77 34.18 -15.78
C GLN A 476 -12.28 34.03 -16.09
N ILE A 477 -11.92 33.19 -17.07
CA ILE A 477 -10.52 33.02 -17.51
C ILE A 477 -9.89 34.37 -17.88
N ARG A 478 -10.64 35.19 -18.64
CA ARG A 478 -10.20 36.54 -19.06
C ARG A 478 -10.11 37.51 -17.89
N ASP A 479 -11.18 37.63 -17.10
CA ASP A 479 -11.28 38.57 -15.98
C ASP A 479 -10.19 38.32 -14.92
N LYS A 480 -9.79 37.05 -14.74
CA LYS A 480 -8.74 36.65 -13.81
C LYS A 480 -7.35 36.59 -14.44
N ASN A 481 -7.24 36.84 -15.75
CA ASN A 481 -6.00 36.79 -16.52
C ASN A 481 -5.18 35.50 -16.30
N TYR A 482 -5.84 34.34 -16.29
CA TYR A 482 -5.14 33.07 -16.03
C TYR A 482 -4.07 32.74 -17.10
N ALA A 483 -4.24 33.20 -18.33
CA ALA A 483 -3.24 33.06 -19.39
C ALA A 483 -1.96 33.88 -19.16
N GLY A 484 -2.01 34.91 -18.29
CA GLY A 484 -0.89 35.80 -17.99
C GLY A 484 0.36 35.06 -17.51
N ALA A 485 0.20 33.97 -16.76
CA ALA A 485 1.31 33.16 -16.25
C ALA A 485 2.12 32.45 -17.34
N TYR A 486 1.56 32.33 -18.55
CA TYR A 486 2.12 31.53 -19.64
C TYR A 486 2.56 32.37 -20.85
N LEU A 487 2.46 33.70 -20.80
CA LEU A 487 2.74 34.57 -21.94
C LEU A 487 4.18 34.44 -22.49
N ALA A 488 5.15 34.17 -21.62
CA ALA A 488 6.55 33.96 -22.01
C ALA A 488 6.85 32.56 -22.58
N ASP A 489 5.90 31.62 -22.48
CA ASP A 489 6.03 30.28 -23.03
C ASP A 489 5.77 30.33 -24.55
N PRO A 490 6.58 29.66 -25.41
CA PRO A 490 6.39 29.72 -26.85
C PRO A 490 5.20 28.90 -27.38
N ARG A 491 4.60 28.03 -26.56
CA ARG A 491 3.43 27.20 -26.96
C ARG A 491 2.19 28.07 -27.19
N GLU A 492 1.27 27.63 -28.05
CA GLU A 492 -0.01 28.32 -28.31
C GLU A 492 -0.94 28.16 -27.09
N LYS A 493 -1.65 29.22 -26.67
CA LYS A 493 -2.55 29.16 -25.51
C LYS A 493 -3.97 29.01 -26.01
N VAL A 494 -4.69 28.02 -25.50
CA VAL A 494 -6.08 27.76 -25.85
C VAL A 494 -6.92 27.84 -24.59
N LEU A 495 -7.80 28.83 -24.52
CA LEU A 495 -8.75 28.99 -23.43
C LEU A 495 -9.98 28.13 -23.73
N ILE A 496 -10.47 27.35 -22.77
CA ILE A 496 -11.63 26.47 -22.93
C ILE A 496 -12.59 26.71 -21.78
N GLY A 497 -13.81 27.15 -22.10
CA GLY A 497 -14.93 27.21 -21.17
C GLY A 497 -15.84 26.02 -21.38
N ILE A 498 -16.12 25.25 -20.32
CA ILE A 498 -16.99 24.07 -20.38
C ILE A 498 -18.09 24.24 -19.33
N ASN A 499 -19.35 24.08 -19.72
CA ASN A 499 -20.46 24.12 -18.78
C ASN A 499 -21.23 22.79 -18.76
N PHE A 500 -21.52 22.33 -17.56
CA PHE A 500 -22.25 21.11 -17.27
C PHE A 500 -23.70 21.44 -16.92
N SER A 501 -24.62 20.60 -17.37
CA SER A 501 -26.02 20.67 -16.98
C SER A 501 -26.33 19.63 -15.91
N SER A 502 -26.87 20.09 -14.78
CA SER A 502 -27.41 19.20 -13.74
C SER A 502 -28.59 18.35 -14.25
N GLN A 503 -29.29 18.82 -15.29
CA GLN A 503 -30.40 18.13 -15.93
C GLN A 503 -29.89 17.03 -16.88
N GLU A 504 -29.01 17.39 -17.81
CA GLU A 504 -28.48 16.46 -18.83
C GLU A 504 -27.36 15.56 -18.31
N LYS A 505 -26.83 15.87 -17.11
CA LYS A 505 -25.81 15.08 -16.39
C LYS A 505 -24.52 14.91 -17.18
N THR A 506 -24.18 15.94 -17.95
CA THR A 506 -23.05 15.96 -18.87
C THR A 506 -22.76 17.40 -19.31
N VAL A 507 -21.75 17.58 -20.18
CA VAL A 507 -21.44 18.88 -20.78
C VAL A 507 -22.61 19.32 -21.68
N ASP A 508 -23.17 20.49 -21.39
CA ASP A 508 -24.25 21.12 -22.14
C ASP A 508 -23.68 21.93 -23.30
N ASP A 509 -22.83 22.90 -22.99
CA ASP A 509 -22.14 23.77 -23.94
C ASP A 509 -20.65 23.94 -23.61
N TRP A 510 -19.87 24.25 -24.64
CA TRP A 510 -18.45 24.56 -24.53
C TRP A 510 -18.03 25.57 -25.60
N ARG A 511 -16.97 26.34 -25.31
CA ARG A 511 -16.38 27.36 -26.19
C ARG A 511 -14.87 27.37 -26.00
N PHE A 512 -14.14 27.79 -27.03
CA PHE A 512 -12.70 27.98 -26.93
C PHE A 512 -12.24 29.25 -27.66
N GLU A 513 -11.08 29.74 -27.26
CA GLU A 513 -10.40 30.91 -27.84
C GLU A 513 -8.89 30.63 -27.88
N SER A 514 -8.26 30.75 -29.05
CA SER A 514 -6.80 30.69 -29.18
C SER A 514 -6.20 32.09 -28.98
N LEU A 515 -5.17 32.18 -28.14
CA LEU A 515 -4.34 33.36 -27.99
C LEU A 515 -3.03 33.14 -28.76
N GLN A 516 -2.69 34.08 -29.63
CA GLN A 516 -1.39 34.12 -30.30
C GLN A 516 -0.28 34.56 -29.37
#